data_AF-A0A3M1PCL7-F1
#
_entry.id   AF-A0A3M1PCL7-F1
#
_cell.length_a   1.000
_cell.length_b   1.000
_cell.length_c   1.000
_cell.angle_alpha   90.00
_cell.angle_beta   90.00
_cell.angle_gamma   90.00
#
_symmetry.space_group_name_H-M   'P 1'
#
loop_
_entity.id
_entity.type
_entity.pdbx_description
1 polymer ?
#
loop_
_entity_poly.entity_id
_entity_poly.type
_entity_poly.pdbx_seq_one_letter_code
_entity_poly.pdbx_strand_id
1 'polypeptide(L)'
;MTRSAAIFSTCFLSTMIGLSGAIPAGLASRIAQKTPPPDPSDSWLDENTPNWNQPSAAIPTAPQPEGGDNLEYCTQSFRQATLPEDALVQAAGWTLTGAAQVFNDTTVIMGMANADGMCRPLSYQVFVFSQGAFVGTLSPVLMDSRTDGSVFSVDLYGAD
;
A
#
# COMPACT_ATOMS: atom_id res chain seq x y z
N MET A 1 -4.02 -18.33 67.41
CA MET A 1 -2.85 -17.49 67.72
C MET A 1 -2.99 -16.21 66.89
N THR A 2 -3.77 -15.20 67.33
CA THR A 2 -3.38 -13.99 68.12
C THR A 2 -2.27 -13.17 67.41
N ARG A 3 -2.33 -11.86 67.10
CA ARG A 3 -2.98 -10.64 67.65
C ARG A 3 -3.13 -9.58 66.51
N SER A 4 -4.17 -8.75 66.38
CA SER A 4 -4.47 -7.45 67.06
C SER A 4 -3.28 -6.47 67.14
N ALA A 5 -3.34 -5.14 66.98
CA ALA A 5 -4.34 -4.12 66.60
C ALA A 5 -3.65 -2.71 66.71
N ALA A 6 -4.35 -1.63 66.32
CA ALA A 6 -4.22 -0.20 66.72
C ALA A 6 -3.83 0.77 65.56
N ILE A 7 -4.72 1.64 65.03
CA ILE A 7 -5.53 2.79 65.55
C ILE A 7 -4.81 4.13 65.27
N PHE A 8 -5.49 5.05 64.55
CA PHE A 8 -5.68 6.49 64.86
C PHE A 8 -6.82 7.01 63.92
N SER A 9 -8.01 7.39 64.43
CA SER A 9 -8.42 8.75 64.87
C SER A 9 -8.24 9.82 63.77
N THR A 10 -9.19 10.67 63.35
CA THR A 10 -10.29 11.35 64.08
C THR A 10 -11.27 12.04 63.10
N CYS A 11 -12.44 12.39 63.65
CA CYS A 11 -13.61 13.15 63.18
C CYS A 11 -13.47 14.34 62.20
N PHE A 12 -14.53 14.60 61.41
CA PHE A 12 -15.46 15.78 61.46
C PHE A 12 -16.20 15.89 60.10
N LEU A 13 -17.52 15.68 60.05
CA LEU A 13 -18.60 16.69 60.05
C LEU A 13 -18.63 17.59 58.79
N SER A 14 -19.67 17.47 57.95
CA SER A 14 -20.51 18.61 57.50
C SER A 14 -21.45 18.27 56.34
N THR A 15 -22.74 18.42 56.63
CA THR A 15 -23.71 19.25 55.89
C THR A 15 -24.01 18.96 54.42
N MET A 16 -25.20 18.38 54.22
CA MET A 16 -26.04 18.49 53.02
C MET A 16 -26.29 19.96 52.65
N ILE A 17 -25.94 20.37 51.43
CA ILE A 17 -26.62 21.46 50.73
C ILE A 17 -26.75 21.05 49.26
N GLY A 18 -27.98 20.71 48.87
CA GLY A 18 -28.37 20.65 47.47
C GLY A 18 -28.48 22.06 46.91
N LEU A 19 -27.82 22.30 45.77
CA LEU A 19 -28.24 23.33 44.83
C LEU A 19 -28.60 22.65 43.53
N SER A 20 -29.91 22.59 43.30
CA SER A 20 -30.53 22.36 42.01
C SER A 20 -30.20 23.56 41.13
N GLY A 21 -29.27 23.38 40.19
CA GLY A 21 -28.90 24.37 39.18
C GLY A 21 -29.39 23.92 37.81
N ALA A 22 -30.39 24.62 37.28
CA ALA A 22 -30.95 24.40 35.96
C ALA A 22 -29.87 24.56 34.87
N ILE A 23 -29.75 23.56 34.00
CA ILE A 23 -28.92 23.62 32.79
C ILE A 23 -29.61 24.59 31.82
N PRO A 24 -28.97 25.70 31.40
CA PRO A 24 -29.51 26.50 30.32
C PRO A 24 -29.46 25.68 29.04
N ALA A 25 -30.62 25.50 28.41
CA ALA A 25 -30.76 24.98 27.06
C ALA A 25 -30.21 26.03 26.06
N GLY A 26 -28.89 26.18 26.03
CA GLY A 26 -28.17 26.97 25.04
C GLY A 26 -27.85 26.07 23.85
N LEU A 27 -28.48 26.35 22.71
CA LEU A 27 -28.27 25.69 21.43
C LEU A 27 -26.79 25.65 21.04
N ALA A 28 -26.13 24.52 21.28
CA ALA A 28 -24.91 24.19 20.56
C ALA A 28 -25.33 23.55 19.22
N SER A 29 -25.54 24.39 18.21
CA SER A 29 -25.51 23.94 16.81
C SER A 29 -24.12 23.36 16.54
N ARG A 30 -23.97 22.05 16.78
CA ARG A 30 -22.91 21.28 16.15
C ARG A 30 -23.30 21.21 14.69
N ILE A 31 -22.78 22.15 13.88
CA ILE A 31 -22.55 21.84 12.48
C ILE A 31 -21.65 20.62 12.52
N ALA A 32 -22.23 19.45 12.29
CA ALA A 32 -21.46 18.27 11.97
C ALA A 32 -20.68 18.66 10.70
N GLN A 33 -19.41 19.04 10.88
CA GLN A 33 -18.49 19.04 9.77
C GLN A 33 -18.48 17.61 9.28
N LYS A 34 -19.23 17.37 8.21
CA LYS A 34 -19.05 16.21 7.37
C LYS A 34 -17.61 16.34 6.89
N THR A 35 -16.69 15.64 7.55
CA THR A 35 -15.38 15.39 6.95
C THR A 35 -15.70 14.91 5.54
N PRO A 36 -15.18 15.58 4.49
CA PRO A 36 -15.32 15.05 3.14
C PRO A 36 -14.89 13.59 3.20
N PRO A 37 -15.61 12.67 2.53
CA PRO A 37 -15.03 11.35 2.32
C PRO A 37 -13.61 11.55 1.75
N PRO A 38 -12.61 10.75 2.16
CA PRO A 38 -11.30 10.81 1.54
C PRO A 38 -11.50 10.76 0.03
N ASP A 39 -10.88 11.70 -0.68
CA ASP A 39 -11.04 11.79 -2.12
C ASP A 39 -10.54 10.46 -2.71
N PRO A 40 -11.33 9.76 -3.55
CA PRO A 40 -10.88 8.54 -4.22
C PRO A 40 -9.76 8.81 -5.24
N SER A 41 -9.24 10.05 -5.28
CA SER A 41 -8.26 10.59 -6.22
C SER A 41 -6.89 10.87 -5.62
N ASP A 42 -6.65 10.63 -4.33
CA ASP A 42 -5.29 10.76 -3.79
C ASP A 42 -4.53 9.47 -4.10
N SER A 43 -3.93 9.42 -5.28
CA SER A 43 -3.02 8.33 -5.64
C SER A 43 -1.80 8.37 -4.72
N TRP A 44 -1.10 7.25 -4.57
CA TRP A 44 0.15 7.21 -3.80
C TRP A 44 1.18 8.25 -4.29
N LEU A 45 1.05 8.71 -5.54
CA LEU A 45 1.93 9.71 -6.15
C LEU A 45 1.75 11.11 -5.55
N ASP A 46 0.56 11.40 -5.04
CA ASP A 46 0.19 12.70 -4.45
C ASP A 46 0.40 12.75 -2.94
N GLU A 47 0.67 11.58 -2.33
CA GLU A 47 0.95 11.45 -0.91
C GLU A 47 2.45 11.65 -0.60
N ASN A 48 2.74 12.07 0.64
CA ASN A 48 4.12 12.03 1.16
C ASN A 48 4.46 10.59 1.60
N THR A 49 4.49 9.66 0.64
CA THR A 49 4.75 8.25 0.91
C THR A 49 6.20 8.05 1.36
N PRO A 50 6.46 7.44 2.53
CA PRO A 50 7.82 7.10 2.93
C PRO A 50 8.42 6.08 1.95
N ASN A 51 9.75 6.00 1.91
CA ASN A 51 10.41 5.00 1.07
C ASN A 51 9.94 3.58 1.45
N TRP A 52 9.27 2.92 0.50
CA TRP A 52 8.74 1.55 0.66
C TRP A 52 9.77 0.48 0.31
N ASN A 53 10.83 0.83 -0.43
CA ASN A 53 11.85 -0.10 -0.84
C ASN A 53 12.86 -0.33 0.29
N GLN A 54 13.12 -1.60 0.59
CA GLN A 54 14.05 -2.02 1.62
C GLN A 54 15.18 -2.85 1.01
N PRO A 55 16.45 -2.62 1.38
CA PRO A 55 17.55 -3.47 0.93
C PRO A 55 17.28 -4.93 1.26
N SER A 56 17.59 -5.82 0.31
CA SER A 56 17.43 -7.28 0.46
C SER A 56 15.99 -7.74 0.72
N ALA A 57 14.99 -6.92 0.42
CA ALA A 57 13.61 -7.38 0.39
C ALA A 57 13.45 -8.53 -0.61
N ALA A 58 12.51 -9.45 -0.34
CA ALA A 58 12.12 -10.44 -1.33
C ALA A 58 11.24 -9.79 -2.42
N ILE A 59 11.23 -10.38 -3.61
CA ILE A 59 10.27 -10.00 -4.65
C ILE A 59 8.85 -10.30 -4.13
N PRO A 60 7.92 -9.32 -4.14
CA PRO A 60 6.54 -9.57 -3.75
C PRO A 60 5.90 -10.66 -4.63
N THR A 61 5.15 -11.56 -4.01
CA THR A 61 4.40 -12.60 -4.74
C THR A 61 3.26 -11.97 -5.54
N ALA A 62 3.01 -12.47 -6.74
CA ALA A 62 1.86 -12.06 -7.54
C ALA A 62 0.54 -12.36 -6.79
N PRO A 63 -0.39 -11.41 -6.71
CA PRO A 63 -1.71 -11.68 -6.16
C PRO A 63 -2.47 -12.68 -7.01
N GLN A 64 -3.47 -13.34 -6.42
CA GLN A 64 -4.45 -14.09 -7.20
C GLN A 64 -5.50 -13.11 -7.75
N PRO A 65 -5.85 -13.19 -9.05
CA PRO A 65 -6.89 -12.34 -9.63
C PRO A 65 -8.24 -12.52 -8.92
N GLU A 66 -8.84 -11.42 -8.46
CA GLU A 66 -10.21 -11.42 -7.95
C GLU A 66 -11.18 -11.14 -9.10
N GLY A 67 -12.30 -11.87 -9.17
CA GLY A 67 -13.35 -11.62 -10.18
C GLY A 67 -13.13 -12.24 -11.56
N GLY A 68 -12.12 -13.11 -11.71
CA GLY A 68 -11.82 -13.84 -12.95
C GLY A 68 -10.53 -13.36 -13.60
N ASP A 69 -9.88 -14.28 -14.32
CA ASP A 69 -8.60 -14.05 -14.99
C ASP A 69 -8.81 -14.01 -16.52
N ASN A 70 -8.30 -12.97 -17.19
CA ASN A 70 -8.30 -12.90 -18.66
C ASN A 70 -6.94 -13.27 -19.28
N LEU A 71 -5.92 -13.60 -18.46
CA LEU A 71 -4.57 -13.90 -18.94
C LEU A 71 -4.53 -15.00 -19.99
N GLU A 72 -5.36 -16.03 -19.86
CA GLU A 72 -5.45 -17.13 -20.84
C GLU A 72 -5.71 -16.62 -22.27
N TYR A 73 -6.49 -15.54 -22.41
CA TYR A 73 -6.82 -14.94 -23.71
C TYR A 73 -5.77 -13.93 -24.20
N CYS A 74 -4.78 -13.60 -23.37
CA CYS A 74 -3.80 -12.56 -23.60
C CYS A 74 -2.37 -13.09 -23.77
N THR A 75 -2.19 -14.39 -24.00
CA THR A 75 -0.86 -15.03 -24.15
C THR A 75 0.04 -14.38 -25.19
N GLN A 76 -0.52 -13.76 -26.23
CA GLN A 76 0.22 -13.02 -27.26
C GLN A 76 0.94 -11.76 -26.73
N SER A 77 0.49 -11.19 -25.61
CA SER A 77 1.15 -10.04 -24.97
C SER A 77 2.21 -10.47 -23.96
N PHE A 78 2.38 -11.77 -23.71
CA PHE A 78 3.34 -12.26 -22.75
C PHE A 78 4.74 -12.17 -23.32
N ARG A 79 5.65 -11.62 -22.53
CA ARG A 79 7.07 -11.67 -22.84
C ARG A 79 7.65 -13.01 -22.37
N GLN A 80 8.49 -13.63 -23.19
CA GLN A 80 9.26 -14.79 -22.77
C GLN A 80 10.40 -14.37 -21.83
N ALA A 81 10.70 -15.19 -20.83
CA ALA A 81 11.83 -14.97 -19.96
C ALA A 81 13.15 -15.20 -20.72
N THR A 82 14.01 -14.19 -20.71
CA THR A 82 15.34 -14.23 -21.36
C THR A 82 16.46 -13.80 -20.44
N LEU A 83 16.13 -13.14 -19.33
CA LEU A 83 17.08 -12.65 -18.33
C LEU A 83 17.02 -13.49 -17.04
N PRO A 84 18.10 -13.55 -16.25
CA PRO A 84 18.05 -14.16 -14.91
C PRO A 84 16.96 -13.53 -14.02
N GLU A 85 16.80 -12.21 -14.08
CA GLU A 85 15.82 -11.46 -13.30
C GLU A 85 14.38 -11.76 -13.75
N ASP A 86 14.17 -12.12 -15.02
CA ASP A 86 12.87 -12.59 -15.50
C ASP A 86 12.44 -13.86 -14.77
N ALA A 87 13.36 -14.80 -14.60
CA ALA A 87 13.11 -16.05 -13.91
C ALA A 87 12.75 -15.81 -12.44
N LEU A 88 13.35 -14.80 -11.80
CA LEU A 88 13.02 -14.40 -10.43
C LEU A 88 11.60 -13.84 -10.33
N VAL A 89 11.21 -12.97 -11.28
CA VAL A 89 9.86 -12.40 -11.35
C VAL A 89 8.82 -13.49 -11.64
N GLN A 90 9.09 -14.41 -12.57
CA GLN A 90 8.21 -15.56 -12.84
C GLN A 90 8.11 -16.52 -11.65
N ALA A 91 9.22 -16.78 -10.96
CA ALA A 91 9.22 -17.63 -9.77
C ALA A 91 8.36 -17.04 -8.64
N ALA A 92 8.19 -15.72 -8.59
CA ALA A 92 7.26 -15.03 -7.70
C ALA A 92 5.79 -15.05 -8.20
N GLY A 93 5.50 -15.71 -9.32
CA GLY A 93 4.16 -15.94 -9.85
C GLY A 93 3.69 -14.92 -10.89
N TRP A 94 4.55 -14.02 -11.35
CA TRP A 94 4.18 -12.95 -12.26
C TRP A 94 4.24 -13.39 -13.72
N THR A 95 3.28 -12.92 -14.52
CA THR A 95 3.34 -13.03 -15.98
C THR A 95 4.11 -11.84 -16.55
N LEU A 96 5.22 -12.10 -17.25
CA LEU A 96 6.05 -11.04 -17.83
C LEU A 96 5.32 -10.35 -18.98
N THR A 97 5.39 -9.03 -19.00
CA THR A 97 4.76 -8.19 -20.04
C THR A 97 5.63 -6.97 -20.34
N GLY A 98 5.46 -6.39 -21.52
CA GLY A 98 6.30 -5.27 -21.99
C GLY A 98 7.77 -5.67 -22.19
N ALA A 99 8.56 -4.77 -22.78
CA ALA A 99 10.00 -4.99 -22.95
C ALA A 99 10.73 -4.79 -21.60
N ALA A 100 11.66 -5.69 -21.27
CA ALA A 100 12.61 -5.42 -20.21
C ALA A 100 13.53 -4.25 -20.60
N GLN A 101 13.81 -3.35 -19.67
CA GLN A 101 14.77 -2.27 -19.87
C GLN A 101 16.07 -2.64 -19.16
N VAL A 102 17.19 -2.53 -19.88
CA VAL A 102 18.52 -2.84 -19.33
C VAL A 102 19.46 -1.71 -19.71
N PHE A 103 20.10 -1.10 -18.71
CA PHE A 103 21.13 -0.09 -18.92
C PHE A 103 22.19 -0.19 -17.82
N ASN A 104 23.45 -0.42 -18.22
CA ASN A 104 24.54 -0.76 -17.30
C ASN A 104 24.13 -1.91 -16.35
N ASP A 105 24.22 -1.68 -15.05
CA ASP A 105 23.89 -2.66 -14.02
C ASP A 105 22.41 -2.62 -13.60
N THR A 106 21.58 -1.78 -14.22
CA THR A 106 20.16 -1.64 -13.88
C THR A 106 19.28 -2.41 -14.85
N THR A 107 18.41 -3.26 -14.31
CA THR A 107 17.40 -4.00 -15.06
C THR A 107 16.03 -3.68 -14.50
N VAL A 108 15.08 -3.38 -15.38
CA VAL A 108 13.68 -3.12 -15.02
C VAL A 108 12.79 -4.11 -15.77
N ILE A 109 11.93 -4.80 -15.02
CA ILE A 109 11.02 -5.82 -15.52
C ILE A 109 9.61 -5.50 -15.08
N MET A 110 8.66 -5.56 -16.01
CA MET A 110 7.23 -5.48 -15.70
C MET A 110 6.62 -6.88 -15.65
N GLY A 111 5.82 -7.12 -14.62
CA GLY A 111 5.02 -8.33 -14.44
C GLY A 111 3.59 -7.97 -14.10
N MET A 112 2.63 -8.71 -14.65
CA MET A 112 1.21 -8.57 -14.38
C MET A 112 0.63 -9.84 -13.76
N ALA A 113 -0.37 -9.68 -12.91
CA ALA A 113 -1.11 -10.79 -12.34
C ALA A 113 -2.46 -11.01 -13.05
N ASN A 114 -2.98 -10.02 -13.76
CA ASN A 114 -4.17 -10.15 -14.60
C ASN A 114 -4.09 -9.21 -15.82
N ALA A 115 -5.09 -9.25 -16.68
CA ALA A 115 -5.28 -8.31 -17.77
C ALA A 115 -6.77 -7.98 -17.98
N ASP A 116 -7.06 -6.84 -18.59
CA ASP A 116 -8.42 -6.53 -19.05
C ASP A 116 -8.74 -7.12 -20.44
N GLY A 117 -9.97 -6.96 -20.92
CA GLY A 117 -10.42 -7.52 -22.20
C GLY A 117 -9.70 -6.98 -23.45
N MET A 118 -8.83 -5.97 -23.31
CA MET A 118 -7.94 -5.48 -24.37
C MET A 118 -6.47 -5.86 -24.10
N CYS A 119 -6.23 -6.83 -23.22
CA CYS A 119 -4.91 -7.32 -22.81
C CYS A 119 -3.99 -6.24 -22.25
N ARG A 120 -4.55 -5.24 -21.57
CA ARG A 120 -3.76 -4.27 -20.80
C ARG A 120 -3.50 -4.82 -19.39
N PRO A 121 -2.29 -4.62 -18.84
CA PRO A 121 -1.93 -5.13 -17.52
C PRO A 121 -2.87 -4.66 -16.40
N LEU A 122 -3.29 -5.59 -15.55
CA LEU A 122 -3.98 -5.33 -14.28
C LEU A 122 -3.23 -6.01 -13.15
N SER A 123 -3.42 -5.50 -11.92
CA SER A 123 -2.73 -5.94 -10.72
C SER A 123 -1.23 -6.11 -10.97
N TYR A 124 -0.63 -5.15 -11.67
CA TYR A 124 0.73 -5.26 -12.21
C TYR A 124 1.74 -4.47 -11.39
N GLN A 125 3.01 -4.82 -11.60
CA GLN A 125 4.11 -4.18 -10.93
C GLN A 125 5.35 -4.11 -11.81
N VAL A 126 6.19 -3.12 -11.51
CA VAL A 126 7.49 -2.94 -12.16
C VAL A 126 8.58 -3.15 -11.11
N PHE A 127 9.41 -4.14 -11.35
CA PHE A 127 10.50 -4.58 -10.49
C PHE A 127 11.81 -3.99 -10.98
N VAL A 128 12.60 -3.46 -10.04
CA VAL A 128 13.90 -2.87 -10.30
C VAL A 128 14.97 -3.77 -9.70
N PHE A 129 15.99 -4.03 -10.50
CA PHE A 129 17.17 -4.79 -10.13
C PHE A 129 18.42 -3.93 -10.35
N SER A 130 19.39 -4.08 -9.45
CA SER A 130 20.72 -3.49 -9.56
C SER A 130 21.76 -4.57 -9.34
N GLN A 131 22.69 -4.71 -10.28
CA GLN A 131 23.71 -5.77 -10.28
C GLN A 131 23.09 -7.17 -10.12
N GLY A 132 21.93 -7.39 -10.73
CA GLY A 132 21.14 -8.63 -10.65
C GLY A 132 20.41 -8.88 -9.34
N ALA A 133 20.53 -8.01 -8.34
CA ALA A 133 19.80 -8.10 -7.08
C ALA A 133 18.51 -7.26 -7.14
N PHE A 134 17.40 -7.80 -6.63
CA PHE A 134 16.16 -7.04 -6.49
C PHE A 134 16.36 -5.91 -5.48
N VAL A 135 16.05 -4.68 -5.90
CA VAL A 135 16.19 -3.47 -5.05
C VAL A 135 14.87 -2.80 -4.72
N GLY A 136 13.78 -3.20 -5.38
CA GLY A 136 12.46 -2.66 -5.08
C GLY A 136 11.52 -2.59 -6.28
N THR A 137 10.40 -1.90 -6.07
CA THR A 137 9.38 -1.65 -7.09
C THR A 137 9.20 -0.15 -7.33
N LEU A 138 8.67 0.18 -8.51
CA LEU A 138 8.39 1.58 -8.87
C LEU A 138 7.13 2.17 -8.22
N SER A 139 6.24 1.32 -7.70
CA SER A 139 5.03 1.72 -6.99
C SER A 139 4.98 1.02 -5.62
N PRO A 140 4.44 1.64 -4.56
CA PRO A 140 4.20 0.97 -3.28
C PRO A 140 3.01 0.01 -3.33
N VAL A 141 2.15 0.13 -4.34
CA VAL A 141 0.92 -0.64 -4.52
C VAL A 141 0.85 -1.27 -5.90
N LEU A 142 0.00 -2.28 -6.05
CA LEU A 142 -0.34 -2.84 -7.35
C LEU A 142 -1.03 -1.78 -8.21
N MET A 143 -0.73 -1.79 -9.50
CA MET A 143 -1.28 -0.84 -10.45
C MET A 143 -2.29 -1.53 -11.35
N ASP A 144 -3.28 -0.76 -11.82
CA ASP A 144 -4.19 -1.15 -12.87
C ASP A 144 -4.05 -0.18 -14.05
N SER A 145 -4.06 -0.72 -15.28
CA SER A 145 -3.91 0.14 -16.45
C SER A 145 -5.00 1.19 -16.53
N ARG A 146 -4.61 2.44 -16.81
CA ARG A 146 -5.49 3.62 -16.91
C ARG A 146 -6.06 4.12 -15.59
N THR A 147 -5.50 3.70 -14.45
CA THR A 147 -5.76 4.35 -13.17
C THR A 147 -4.69 5.39 -12.88
N ASP A 148 -5.00 6.32 -11.98
CA ASP A 148 -3.99 7.22 -11.45
C ASP A 148 -2.92 6.43 -10.65
N GLY A 149 -1.70 6.97 -10.60
CA GLY A 149 -0.55 6.30 -10.00
C GLY A 149 -0.07 5.04 -10.75
N SER A 150 -0.54 4.80 -11.99
CA SER A 150 -0.15 3.64 -12.82
C SER A 150 0.97 3.99 -13.81
N VAL A 151 1.97 3.11 -13.92
CA VAL A 151 3.11 3.29 -14.84
C VAL A 151 2.69 2.96 -16.27
N PHE A 152 2.93 3.89 -17.20
CA PHE A 152 2.68 3.68 -18.64
C PHE A 152 3.94 3.24 -19.41
N SER A 153 5.08 3.88 -19.16
CA SER A 153 6.37 3.54 -19.76
C SER A 153 7.50 3.71 -18.76
N VAL A 154 8.60 2.99 -18.98
CA VAL A 154 9.84 3.14 -18.24
C VAL A 154 10.97 3.10 -19.25
N ASP A 155 11.84 4.10 -19.17
CA ASP A 155 13.00 4.25 -20.03
C ASP A 155 14.21 4.55 -19.13
N LEU A 156 15.33 3.86 -19.40
CA LEU A 156 16.59 4.10 -18.69
C LEU A 156 17.50 4.96 -19.56
N TYR A 157 18.11 5.98 -18.96
CA TYR A 157 18.98 6.93 -19.65
C TYR A 157 20.36 6.97 -18.98
N GLY A 158 21.40 7.25 -19.77
CA GLY A 158 22.72 7.60 -19.26
C GLY A 158 22.81 9.09 -18.93
N ALA A 159 23.62 9.45 -17.94
CA ALA A 159 24.10 10.81 -17.83
C ALA A 159 25.22 10.99 -18.86
N ASP A 160 25.03 11.93 -19.79
CA ASP A 160 26.05 12.33 -20.76
C ASP A 160 27.37 12.76 -20.09
#